data_AF-A0A962CDW5-F1
#
_entry.id   AF-A0A962CDW5-F1
#
_cell.length_a   1.000
_cell.length_b   1.000
_cell.length_c   1.000
_cell.angle_alpha   90.00
_cell.angle_beta   90.00
_cell.angle_gamma   90.00
#
_symmetry.space_group_name_H-M   'P 1'
#
loop_
_entity.id
_entity.type
_entity.pdbx_description
1 polymer ?
#
loop_
_entity_poly.entity_id
_entity_poly.type
_entity_poly.pdbx_seq_one_letter_code
_entity_poly.pdbx_strand_id
1 'polypeptide(L)'
;MLVMPWLLSGPSGPLGEVAPRLECELLEQGLIGAELALALGEAFGIKTVHARHMTTLDLCALACAQYEHAGLGELWQMIETALLEPDRRLSLALLDGGSLRYESGTVYCSTTDRRRLAQFRAILGAHGLP
;
A
#
# COMPACT_ATOMS: atom_id res chain seq x y z
N MET A 1 -6.25 8.56 -3.28
CA MET A 1 -5.51 9.05 -2.10
C MET A 1 -4.19 9.63 -2.59
N LEU A 2 -3.83 10.84 -2.16
CA LEU A 2 -2.53 11.42 -2.47
C LEU A 2 -1.56 11.07 -1.34
N VAL A 3 -0.35 10.66 -1.69
CA VAL A 3 0.72 10.35 -0.74
C VAL A 3 1.98 11.12 -1.11
N MET A 4 2.72 11.57 -0.11
CA MET A 4 4.04 12.16 -0.28
C MET A 4 5.04 11.28 0.47
N PRO A 5 5.82 10.44 -0.23
CA PRO A 5 6.81 9.59 0.43
C PRO A 5 7.97 10.44 0.95
N TRP A 6 8.42 10.13 2.16
CA TRP A 6 9.65 10.67 2.74
C TRP A 6 10.34 9.56 3.54
N LEU A 7 11.66 9.67 3.69
CA LEU A 7 12.50 8.67 4.37
C LEU A 7 13.28 9.34 5.50
N LEU A 8 13.18 8.77 6.71
CA LEU A 8 14.08 9.09 7.80
C LEU A 8 15.30 8.15 7.76
N SER A 9 16.49 8.71 7.56
CA SER A 9 17.75 7.95 7.45
C SER A 9 18.78 8.38 8.48
N GLY A 10 19.61 7.45 8.96
CA GLY A 10 20.62 7.69 9.98
C GLY A 10 21.40 6.42 10.35
N PRO A 11 22.26 6.46 11.39
CA PRO A 11 22.98 5.29 11.87
C PRO A 11 22.03 4.21 12.42
N SER A 12 22.41 2.94 12.29
CA SER A 12 21.55 1.79 12.62
C SER A 12 21.10 1.74 14.08
N GLY A 13 21.97 2.14 15.03
CA GLY A 13 21.64 2.16 16.47
C GLY A 13 20.43 3.05 16.77
N PRO A 14 20.53 4.37 16.59
CA PRO A 14 19.40 5.28 16.79
C PRO A 14 18.17 4.95 15.95
N LEU A 15 18.34 4.52 14.68
CA LEU A 15 17.20 4.14 13.83
C LEU A 15 16.43 2.93 14.38
N GLY A 16 17.13 1.96 14.99
CA GLY A 16 16.50 0.78 15.59
C GLY A 16 15.57 1.13 16.75
N GLU A 17 15.81 2.24 17.46
CA GLU A 17 14.94 2.74 18.53
C GLU A 17 13.81 3.62 17.98
N VAL A 18 14.11 4.46 16.99
CA VAL A 18 13.15 5.42 16.43
C VAL A 18 12.08 4.74 15.57
N ALA A 19 12.44 3.74 14.76
CA ALA A 19 11.51 3.07 13.85
C ALA A 19 10.27 2.46 14.55
N PRO A 20 10.39 1.59 15.57
CA PRO A 20 9.22 1.04 16.26
C PRO A 20 8.44 2.11 17.02
N ARG A 21 9.11 3.16 17.50
CA ARG A 21 8.44 4.28 18.16
C ARG A 21 7.58 5.09 17.20
N LEU A 22 8.07 5.37 15.99
CA LEU A 22 7.27 6.01 14.94
C LEU A 22 6.06 5.16 14.55
N GLU A 23 6.23 3.83 14.47
CA GLU A 23 5.12 2.91 14.20
C GLU A 23 4.01 3.03 15.26
N CYS A 24 4.37 3.09 16.54
CA CYS A 24 3.38 3.26 17.60
C CYS A 24 2.79 4.68 17.66
N GLU A 25 3.62 5.72 17.58
CA GLU A 25 3.18 7.09 17.81
C GLU A 25 2.39 7.67 16.62
N LEU A 26 2.76 7.36 15.37
CA LEU A 26 2.08 7.94 14.20
C LEU A 26 0.66 7.41 13.99
N LEU A 27 0.34 6.23 14.53
CA LEU A 27 -1.02 5.69 14.50
C LEU A 27 -2.02 6.61 15.21
N GLU A 28 -1.64 7.18 16.36
CA GLU A 28 -2.48 8.06 17.16
C GLU A 28 -2.21 9.55 16.91
N GLN A 29 -0.94 9.92 16.73
CA GLN A 29 -0.48 11.31 16.70
C GLN A 29 0.02 11.77 15.34
N GLY A 30 -0.26 11.01 14.27
CA GLY A 30 0.27 11.29 12.94
C GLY A 30 -0.33 12.51 12.24
N LEU A 31 -1.38 13.16 12.75
CA LEU A 31 -1.98 14.34 12.10
C LEU A 31 -0.94 15.45 11.93
N ILE A 32 -0.85 16.01 10.71
CA ILE A 32 0.07 17.11 10.47
C ILE A 32 -0.43 18.38 11.17
N GLY A 33 0.52 19.19 11.64
CA GLY A 33 0.22 20.52 12.17
C GLY A 33 -0.33 21.48 11.10
N ALA A 34 -1.01 22.54 11.55
CA ALA A 34 -1.61 23.54 10.67
C ALA A 34 -0.58 24.25 9.77
N GLU A 35 0.63 24.48 10.29
CA GLU A 35 1.74 25.11 9.55
C GLU A 35 2.17 24.25 8.36
N LEU A 36 2.34 22.94 8.57
CA LEU A 36 2.68 22.01 7.49
C LEU A 36 1.51 21.87 6.50
N ALA A 37 0.27 21.84 6.98
CA ALA A 37 -0.91 21.80 6.11
C ALA A 37 -1.00 23.04 5.20
N LEU A 38 -0.75 24.23 5.74
CA LEU A 38 -0.71 25.47 4.97
C LEU A 38 0.42 25.45 3.95
N ALA A 39 1.63 25.05 4.35
CA ALA A 39 2.78 24.94 3.45
C ALA A 39 2.53 23.96 2.28
N LEU A 40 1.91 22.81 2.56
CA LEU A 40 1.49 21.87 1.51
C LEU A 40 0.44 22.48 0.58
N GLY A 41 -0.52 23.23 1.13
CA GLY A 41 -1.53 23.91 0.33
C GLY A 41 -0.95 24.98 -0.59
N GLU A 42 -0.01 25.79 -0.09
CA GLU A 42 0.68 26.81 -0.88
C GLU A 42 1.61 26.20 -1.93
N ALA A 43 2.36 25.15 -1.58
CA ALA A 43 3.32 24.52 -2.48
C ALA A 43 2.67 23.70 -3.60
N PHE A 44 1.57 23.00 -3.32
CA PHE A 44 0.96 22.05 -4.26
C PHE A 44 -0.43 22.44 -4.74
N GLY A 45 -1.01 23.54 -4.24
CA GLY A 45 -2.37 23.96 -4.61
C GLY A 45 -3.46 22.99 -4.13
N ILE A 46 -3.19 22.20 -3.08
CA ILE A 46 -4.11 21.18 -2.56
C ILE A 46 -4.77 21.63 -1.25
N LYS A 47 -6.05 21.34 -1.06
CA LYS A 47 -6.72 21.52 0.24
C LYS A 47 -6.59 20.23 1.06
N THR A 48 -5.82 20.25 2.13
CA THR A 48 -5.69 19.12 3.06
C THR A 48 -6.71 19.25 4.19
N VAL A 49 -7.54 18.22 4.41
CA VAL A 49 -8.53 18.22 5.52
C VAL A 49 -8.09 17.31 6.68
N HIS A 50 -7.42 16.18 6.37
CA HIS A 50 -6.95 15.19 7.35
C HIS A 50 -5.59 14.60 6.96
N ALA A 51 -4.66 15.45 6.51
CA ALA A 51 -3.32 14.97 6.16
C ALA A 51 -2.59 14.48 7.42
N ARG A 52 -1.87 13.38 7.27
CA ARG A 52 -1.18 12.72 8.37
C ARG A 52 0.09 12.03 7.89
N HIS A 53 1.07 11.97 8.78
CA HIS A 53 2.17 11.03 8.71
C HIS A 53 1.62 9.62 9.00
N MET A 54 2.14 8.66 8.25
CA MET A 54 1.82 7.24 8.37
C MET A 54 3.09 6.45 8.08
N THR A 55 3.26 5.32 8.75
CA THR A 55 4.28 4.36 8.36
C THR A 55 3.86 3.61 7.10
N THR A 56 4.79 2.83 6.53
CA THR A 56 4.45 1.95 5.40
C THR A 56 3.43 0.89 5.82
N LEU A 57 3.53 0.38 7.06
CA LEU A 57 2.61 -0.63 7.57
C LEU A 57 1.20 -0.05 7.81
N ASP A 58 1.09 1.14 8.38
CA ASP A 58 -0.19 1.86 8.51
C ASP A 58 -0.85 2.10 7.15
N LEU A 59 -0.04 2.49 6.15
CA LEU A 59 -0.53 2.72 4.79
C LEU A 59 -1.01 1.42 4.14
N CYS A 60 -0.30 0.31 4.37
CA CYS A 60 -0.72 -1.02 3.95
C CYS A 60 -2.02 -1.43 4.62
N ALA A 61 -2.17 -1.23 5.93
CA ALA A 61 -3.39 -1.55 6.67
C ALA A 61 -4.60 -0.74 6.15
N LEU A 62 -4.41 0.56 5.91
CA LEU A 62 -5.46 1.40 5.33
C LEU A 62 -5.83 0.91 3.92
N ALA A 63 -4.84 0.63 3.08
CA ALA A 63 -5.08 0.12 1.72
C ALA A 63 -5.81 -1.23 1.77
N CYS A 64 -5.37 -2.16 2.62
CA CYS A 64 -6.02 -3.46 2.84
C CYS A 64 -7.53 -3.30 3.05
N ALA A 65 -7.93 -2.47 4.02
CA ALA A 65 -9.34 -2.22 4.31
C ALA A 65 -10.12 -1.64 3.10
N GLN A 66 -9.49 -0.77 2.29
CA GLN A 66 -10.12 -0.23 1.08
C GLN A 66 -10.31 -1.30 -0.01
N TYR A 67 -9.31 -2.16 -0.22
CA TYR A 67 -9.40 -3.25 -1.19
C TYR A 67 -10.42 -4.30 -0.76
N GLU A 68 -10.43 -4.69 0.52
CA GLU A 68 -11.41 -5.62 1.08
C GLU A 68 -12.84 -5.08 0.91
N HIS A 69 -13.08 -3.82 1.26
CA HIS A 69 -14.38 -3.19 1.08
C HIS A 69 -14.84 -3.16 -0.39
N ALA A 70 -13.89 -3.03 -1.32
CA ALA A 70 -14.15 -3.10 -2.76
C ALA A 70 -14.29 -4.53 -3.31
N GLY A 71 -14.17 -5.57 -2.46
CA GLY A 71 -14.19 -6.98 -2.89
C GLY A 71 -12.93 -7.43 -3.63
N LEU A 72 -11.81 -6.72 -3.42
CA LEU A 72 -10.53 -6.91 -4.11
C LEU A 72 -9.40 -7.37 -3.16
N GLY A 73 -9.74 -7.93 -1.99
CA GLY A 73 -8.76 -8.38 -0.99
C GLY A 73 -7.74 -9.38 -1.55
N GLU A 74 -8.15 -10.25 -2.48
CA GLU A 74 -7.26 -11.21 -3.15
C GLU A 74 -6.14 -10.52 -3.95
N LEU A 75 -6.45 -9.38 -4.60
CA LEU A 75 -5.45 -8.57 -5.30
C LEU A 75 -4.54 -7.83 -4.32
N TRP A 76 -5.11 -7.32 -3.21
CA TRP A 76 -4.32 -6.67 -2.18
C TRP A 76 -3.22 -7.59 -1.65
N GLN A 77 -3.53 -8.85 -1.36
CA GLN A 77 -2.52 -9.81 -0.90
C GLN A 77 -1.37 -10.00 -1.90
N MET A 78 -1.63 -9.95 -3.21
CA MET A 78 -0.58 -9.99 -4.24
C MET A 78 0.29 -8.73 -4.21
N ILE A 79 -0.34 -7.56 -4.11
CA ILE A 79 0.34 -6.26 -4.06
C ILE A 79 1.17 -6.13 -2.78
N GLU A 80 0.61 -6.49 -1.63
CA GLU A 80 1.25 -6.46 -0.33
C GLU A 80 2.46 -7.41 -0.29
N THR A 81 2.30 -8.64 -0.78
CA THR A 81 3.43 -9.58 -0.88
C THR A 81 4.53 -9.00 -1.75
N ALA A 82 4.19 -8.44 -2.91
CA ALA A 82 5.20 -7.84 -3.78
C ALA A 82 5.91 -6.63 -3.16
N LEU A 83 5.23 -5.88 -2.28
CA LEU A 83 5.76 -4.70 -1.63
C LEU A 83 6.64 -5.03 -0.42
N LEU A 84 6.20 -5.96 0.44
CA LEU A 84 6.81 -6.23 1.74
C LEU A 84 7.73 -7.46 1.73
N GLU A 85 7.40 -8.46 0.91
CA GLU A 85 8.09 -9.74 0.83
C GLU A 85 8.29 -10.16 -0.64
N PRO A 86 9.03 -9.40 -1.46
CA PRO A 86 9.11 -9.63 -2.90
C PRO A 86 9.65 -11.02 -3.30
N ASP A 87 10.40 -11.66 -2.40
CA ASP A 87 10.94 -13.01 -2.60
C ASP A 87 9.96 -14.12 -2.17
N ARG A 88 8.86 -13.78 -1.50
CA ARG A 88 7.85 -14.73 -1.04
C ARG A 88 6.92 -15.10 -2.19
N ARG A 89 6.75 -16.40 -2.42
CA ARG A 89 5.74 -16.92 -3.35
C ARG A 89 4.38 -16.97 -2.68
N LEU A 90 3.35 -16.51 -3.39
CA LEU A 90 1.96 -16.54 -2.91
C LEU A 90 1.07 -17.17 -3.98
N SER A 91 0.12 -18.02 -3.57
CA SER A 91 -0.90 -18.59 -4.45
C SER A 91 -2.26 -18.54 -3.76
N LEU A 92 -3.26 -17.99 -4.44
CA LEU A 92 -4.62 -17.84 -3.93
C LEU A 92 -5.60 -18.46 -4.93
N ALA A 93 -6.59 -19.18 -4.41
CA ALA A 93 -7.74 -19.62 -5.19
C ALA A 93 -8.78 -18.50 -5.21
N LEU A 94 -9.36 -18.25 -6.39
CA LEU A 94 -10.45 -17.30 -6.58
C LEU A 94 -11.79 -18.02 -6.44
N LEU A 95 -12.82 -17.28 -6.03
CA LEU A 95 -14.18 -17.82 -5.87
C LEU A 95 -14.80 -18.36 -7.17
N ASP A 96 -14.34 -17.89 -8.33
CA ASP A 96 -14.80 -18.32 -9.66
C ASP A 96 -14.11 -19.62 -10.15
N GLY A 97 -13.33 -20.27 -9.27
CA GLY A 97 -12.53 -21.46 -9.59
C GLY A 97 -11.19 -21.12 -10.25
N GLY A 98 -10.89 -19.83 -10.43
CA GLY A 98 -9.60 -19.36 -10.89
C GLY A 98 -8.50 -19.37 -9.82
N SER A 99 -7.33 -18.86 -10.16
CA SER A 99 -6.24 -18.62 -9.22
C SER A 99 -5.39 -17.40 -9.58
N LEU A 100 -4.77 -16.84 -8.55
CA LEU A 100 -3.70 -15.84 -8.65
C LEU A 100 -2.43 -16.41 -8.03
N ARG A 101 -1.29 -16.20 -8.69
CA ARG A 101 0.01 -16.63 -8.19
C ARG A 101 1.05 -15.53 -8.38
N TYR A 102 1.70 -15.13 -7.30
CA TYR A 102 2.83 -14.22 -7.31
C TYR A 102 4.14 -14.99 -7.19
N GLU A 103 5.08 -14.72 -8.10
CA GLU A 103 6.44 -15.27 -8.09
C GLU A 103 7.39 -14.30 -8.78
N SER A 104 8.47 -13.91 -8.08
CA SER A 104 9.56 -13.10 -8.63
C SER A 104 9.10 -11.83 -9.36
N GLY A 105 8.22 -11.06 -8.71
CA GLY A 105 7.73 -9.78 -9.26
C GLY A 105 6.66 -9.91 -10.35
N THR A 106 6.16 -11.11 -10.65
CA THR A 106 5.13 -11.34 -11.69
C THR A 106 3.88 -11.98 -11.10
N VAL A 107 2.70 -11.57 -11.60
CA VAL A 107 1.42 -12.17 -11.19
C VAL A 107 0.81 -12.99 -12.32
N TYR A 108 0.68 -14.28 -12.09
CA TYR A 108 -0.01 -15.21 -12.98
C TYR A 108 -1.48 -15.31 -12.58
N CYS A 109 -2.39 -15.11 -13.53
CA CYS A 109 -3.82 -15.25 -13.32
C CYS A 109 -4.38 -16.36 -14.20
N SER A 110 -5.16 -17.25 -13.60
CA SER A 110 -6.03 -18.17 -14.33
C SER A 110 -7.47 -17.89 -13.91
N THR A 111 -8.29 -17.38 -14.83
CA THR A 111 -9.75 -17.23 -14.63
C THR A 111 -10.42 -17.39 -15.98
N THR A 112 -11.66 -17.88 -15.98
CA THR A 112 -12.49 -17.98 -17.18
C THR A 112 -13.23 -16.66 -17.45
N ASP A 113 -13.33 -15.76 -16.47
CA ASP A 113 -13.97 -14.46 -16.60
C ASP A 113 -13.02 -13.42 -17.22
N ARG A 114 -13.27 -13.08 -18.49
CA ARG A 114 -12.50 -12.08 -19.24
C ARG A 114 -12.58 -10.67 -18.65
N ARG A 115 -13.72 -10.29 -18.06
CA ARG A 115 -13.90 -8.95 -17.49
C ARG A 115 -13.06 -8.82 -16.21
N ARG A 116 -13.10 -9.84 -15.36
CA ARG A 116 -12.29 -9.91 -14.14
C ARG A 116 -10.81 -9.92 -14.46
N LEU A 117 -10.38 -10.68 -15.46
CA LEU A 117 -8.99 -10.68 -15.93
C LEU A 117 -8.52 -9.28 -16.36
N ALA A 118 -9.34 -8.56 -17.14
CA ALA A 118 -9.01 -7.20 -17.59
C ALA A 118 -8.92 -6.22 -16.41
N GLN A 119 -9.83 -6.32 -15.44
CA GLN A 119 -9.80 -5.52 -14.21
C GLN A 119 -8.54 -5.79 -13.39
N PHE A 120 -8.22 -7.06 -13.18
CA PHE A 120 -7.05 -7.48 -12.41
C PHE A 120 -5.76 -6.96 -13.05
N ARG A 121 -5.61 -7.14 -14.36
CA ARG A 121 -4.47 -6.62 -15.11
C ARG A 121 -4.34 -5.10 -15.01
N ALA A 122 -5.46 -4.36 -15.08
CA ALA A 122 -5.42 -2.90 -14.97
C ALA A 122 -4.96 -2.45 -13.58
N ILE A 123 -5.46 -3.10 -12.51
CA ILE A 123 -5.09 -2.78 -11.13
C ILE A 123 -3.63 -3.15 -10.87
N LEU A 124 -3.22 -4.39 -11.18
CA LEU A 124 -1.84 -4.85 -10.98
C LEU A 124 -0.84 -4.02 -11.78
N GLY A 125 -1.18 -3.68 -13.03
CA GLY A 125 -0.36 -2.82 -13.88
C GLY A 125 -0.19 -1.40 -13.29
N ALA A 126 -1.20 -0.86 -12.60
CA ALA A 126 -1.08 0.41 -11.90
C ALA A 126 -0.10 0.37 -10.71
N HIS A 127 0.19 -0.84 -10.19
CA HIS A 127 1.20 -1.08 -9.15
C HIS A 127 2.55 -1.58 -9.70
N GLY A 128 2.73 -1.56 -11.02
CA GLY A 128 3.96 -2.05 -11.66
C GLY A 128 4.12 -3.57 -11.64
N LEU A 129 3.03 -4.32 -11.41
CA LEU A 129 3.02 -5.77 -11.44
C LEU A 129 2.51 -6.27 -12.81
N PRO A 130 3.34 -6.97 -13.60
CA PRO A 130 2.98 -7.49 -14.91
C PRO A 130 2.09 -8.74 -14.83
#